data_AF-A0A4V2KV02-F1
#
_entry.id   AF-A0A4V2KV02-F1
#
_cell.length_a   1.000
_cell.length_b   1.000
_cell.length_c   1.000
_cell.angle_alpha   90.00
_cell.angle_beta   90.00
_cell.angle_gamma   90.00
#
_symmetry.space_group_name_H-M   'P 1'
#
loop_
_entity.id
_entity.type
_entity.pdbx_description
1 polymer ?
#
loop_
_entity_poly.entity_id
_entity_poly.type
_entity_poly.pdbx_seq_one_letter_code
_entity_poly.pdbx_strand_id
1 'polypeptide(L)'
;MTEEINYFWLNCGYNRWNHNEPLVGQTALFESGAHFNPTQGYRAFKKAKAGDQVIFYQVQTDSGLLGIGEIISVQSGAQNKIRVEFKFKETLKPLTTDYLKRSEALDFRMSNMRETLFNQIRESEFELIVSLGKGKSKIPRYFLLAETEAFEPGKNYTIFTHTFNGIKRNGYHFYTQLEVGDNIIIYNKYQNQSVIGIGEVSKHIHEKPPIPGRTNSTAIEIFYEKDIKPISLGHLNKHPKLKNLYFLQENAKQSIASMSQAQYDAILDMSMNNGIKHPFETVKKAELSTQNAEDDSLKPFVLLVVEQKGEGLKAAEELLQKTNANPVITSGHPDFSEDMLYGKYLPNESGALYYREGFITHLMPKKDKSYLVIDNFNRIDVDIFQTYINVLEGYEVTLPRYNKDGSMIKWSKNKDSFYHFNPNWHIVGITYDSIEKIKQKYSSQFLKYTRIVKVNHD
;
A
#
# COMPACT_ATOMS: atom_id res chain seq x y z
N MET A 1 -35.23 -5.25 3.31
CA MET A 1 -34.06 -5.26 2.43
C MET A 1 -33.75 -3.81 2.12
N THR A 2 -32.73 -3.24 2.77
CA THR A 2 -32.23 -1.91 2.40
C THR A 2 -31.55 -2.04 1.04
N GLU A 3 -32.04 -1.30 0.04
CA GLU A 3 -31.41 -1.26 -1.28
C GLU A 3 -29.96 -0.77 -1.13
N GLU A 4 -29.03 -1.46 -1.79
CA GLU A 4 -27.60 -1.13 -1.75
C GLU A 4 -27.36 0.19 -2.49
N ILE A 5 -27.03 1.24 -1.73
CA ILE A 5 -26.78 2.59 -2.24
C ILE A 5 -25.40 2.63 -2.90
N ASN A 6 -25.32 3.11 -4.13
CA ASN A 6 -24.05 3.36 -4.80
C ASN A 6 -23.60 4.80 -4.63
N TYR A 7 -22.29 5.00 -4.64
CA TYR A 7 -21.65 6.30 -4.49
C TYR A 7 -20.88 6.68 -5.75
N PHE A 8 -21.03 7.93 -6.18
CA PHE A 8 -20.43 8.41 -7.42
C PHE A 8 -19.73 9.76 -7.28
N TRP A 9 -18.81 9.99 -8.20
CA TRP A 9 -18.13 11.24 -8.46
C TRP A 9 -18.49 11.73 -9.87
N LEU A 10 -19.04 12.94 -9.97
CA LEU A 10 -19.44 13.58 -11.23
C LEU A 10 -18.58 14.82 -11.48
N ASN A 11 -17.81 14.77 -12.56
CA ASN A 11 -17.05 15.90 -13.09
C ASN A 11 -18.01 16.81 -13.87
N CYS A 12 -18.32 18.00 -13.35
CA CYS A 12 -19.21 18.97 -14.00
C CYS A 12 -18.47 20.22 -14.50
N GLY A 13 -18.90 20.75 -15.65
CA GLY A 13 -18.51 22.09 -16.08
C GLY A 13 -19.25 23.18 -15.32
N TYR A 14 -18.73 24.41 -15.33
CA TYR A 14 -19.30 25.57 -14.62
C TYR A 14 -20.78 25.78 -14.98
N ASN A 15 -21.10 25.81 -16.29
CA ASN A 15 -22.44 26.12 -16.78
C ASN A 15 -23.49 25.00 -16.55
N ARG A 16 -23.17 23.95 -15.79
CA ARG A 16 -24.12 22.87 -15.50
C ARG A 16 -25.08 23.21 -14.37
N TRP A 17 -24.71 24.17 -13.54
CA TRP A 17 -25.56 24.67 -12.46
C TRP A 17 -25.77 26.17 -12.65
N ASN A 18 -26.93 26.67 -12.22
CA ASN A 18 -27.17 28.10 -12.22
C ASN A 18 -26.55 28.71 -10.95
N HIS A 19 -25.33 29.23 -11.07
CA HIS A 19 -24.60 29.84 -9.96
C HIS A 19 -25.18 31.19 -9.50
N ASN A 20 -26.15 31.76 -10.23
CA ASN A 20 -26.85 32.98 -9.83
C ASN A 20 -28.06 32.71 -8.92
N GLU A 21 -28.41 31.44 -8.72
CA GLU A 21 -29.49 30.98 -7.86
C GLU A 21 -28.93 30.02 -6.80
N PRO A 22 -29.66 29.78 -5.69
CA PRO A 22 -29.28 28.75 -4.72
C PRO A 22 -29.11 27.40 -5.42
N LEU A 23 -27.92 26.78 -5.27
CA LEU A 23 -27.62 25.49 -5.89
C LEU A 23 -28.47 24.36 -5.34
N VAL A 24 -28.76 24.41 -4.03
CA VAL A 24 -29.57 23.41 -3.34
C VAL A 24 -30.97 23.36 -3.92
N GLY A 25 -31.39 22.18 -4.37
CA GLY A 25 -32.69 21.93 -4.99
C GLY A 25 -32.69 21.96 -6.52
N GLN A 26 -31.65 22.51 -7.16
CA GLN A 26 -31.51 22.46 -8.62
C GLN A 26 -31.38 21.01 -9.11
N THR A 27 -31.88 20.73 -10.32
CA THR A 27 -31.67 19.45 -10.98
C THR A 27 -30.90 19.62 -12.29
N ALA A 28 -30.13 18.60 -12.66
CA ALA A 28 -29.35 18.59 -13.88
C ALA A 28 -29.41 17.22 -14.55
N LEU A 29 -29.59 17.21 -15.87
CA LEU A 29 -29.65 16.01 -16.70
C LEU A 29 -28.32 15.77 -17.42
N PHE A 30 -27.78 14.55 -17.31
CA PHE A 30 -26.59 14.12 -18.07
C PHE A 30 -26.92 12.90 -18.92
N GLU A 31 -26.33 12.85 -20.12
CA GLU A 31 -26.51 11.76 -21.08
C GLU A 31 -25.16 11.09 -21.36
N SER A 32 -25.13 9.76 -21.40
CA SER A 32 -23.95 8.97 -21.76
C SER A 32 -23.69 9.04 -23.28
N GLY A 33 -23.13 10.15 -23.77
CA GLY A 33 -22.80 10.37 -25.19
C GLY A 33 -21.37 9.96 -25.60
N ALA A 34 -21.13 9.85 -26.91
CA ALA A 34 -19.89 9.38 -27.55
C ALA A 34 -18.66 10.31 -27.44
N HIS A 35 -18.80 11.48 -26.81
CA HIS A 35 -17.70 12.44 -26.59
C HIS A 35 -16.90 12.18 -25.30
N PHE A 36 -17.14 11.06 -24.63
CA PHE A 36 -16.45 10.68 -23.39
C PHE A 36 -15.79 9.31 -23.56
N ASN A 37 -14.65 9.10 -22.89
CA ASN A 37 -13.89 7.86 -22.97
C ASN A 37 -14.82 6.63 -22.71
N PRO A 38 -15.12 5.80 -23.74
CA PRO A 38 -16.33 4.97 -23.76
C PRO A 38 -16.40 3.82 -22.74
N THR A 39 -15.27 3.44 -22.13
CA THR A 39 -15.16 2.13 -21.46
C THR A 39 -15.48 2.16 -19.96
N GLN A 40 -15.19 3.26 -19.25
CA GLN A 40 -15.46 3.36 -17.80
C GLN A 40 -16.65 4.25 -17.45
N GLY A 41 -16.78 5.44 -18.05
CA GLY A 41 -17.92 6.34 -17.77
C GLY A 41 -19.26 5.67 -18.04
N TYR A 42 -19.39 5.00 -19.19
CA TYR A 42 -20.61 4.27 -19.56
C TYR A 42 -20.98 3.14 -18.59
N ARG A 43 -20.00 2.48 -17.96
CA ARG A 43 -20.25 1.45 -16.92
C ARG A 43 -20.83 2.06 -15.65
N ALA A 44 -20.39 3.25 -15.25
CA ALA A 44 -20.95 3.95 -14.10
C ALA A 44 -22.42 4.34 -14.36
N PHE A 45 -22.72 4.86 -15.55
CA PHE A 45 -24.10 5.15 -15.98
C PHE A 45 -25.01 3.91 -15.95
N LYS A 46 -24.51 2.74 -16.34
CA LYS A 46 -25.29 1.48 -16.27
C LYS A 46 -25.64 1.01 -14.86
N LYS A 47 -24.83 1.38 -13.88
CA LYS A 47 -25.01 0.95 -12.48
C LYS A 47 -25.85 1.93 -11.65
N ALA A 48 -25.97 3.17 -12.12
CA ALA A 48 -26.73 4.21 -11.45
C ALA A 48 -28.21 3.84 -11.31
N LYS A 49 -28.77 4.15 -10.15
CA LYS A 49 -30.19 4.00 -9.80
C LYS A 49 -30.65 5.23 -9.04
N ALA A 50 -31.97 5.45 -9.01
CA ALA A 50 -32.55 6.48 -8.16
C ALA A 50 -32.21 6.19 -6.67
N GLY A 51 -31.86 7.22 -5.92
CA GLY A 51 -31.42 7.13 -4.52
C GLY A 51 -29.90 7.09 -4.33
N ASP A 52 -29.13 6.74 -5.36
CA ASP A 52 -27.66 6.76 -5.30
C ASP A 52 -27.10 8.15 -5.02
N GLN A 53 -25.99 8.22 -4.30
CA GLN A 53 -25.39 9.46 -3.83
C GLN A 53 -24.24 9.92 -4.73
N VAL A 54 -24.11 11.23 -4.92
CA VAL A 54 -23.17 11.80 -5.90
C VAL A 54 -22.45 13.02 -5.34
N ILE A 55 -21.13 13.04 -5.51
CA ILE A 55 -20.29 14.22 -5.31
C ILE A 55 -20.17 14.96 -6.65
N PHE A 56 -20.40 16.27 -6.63
CA PHE A 56 -20.17 17.16 -7.76
C PHE A 56 -18.81 17.83 -7.64
N TYR A 57 -17.97 17.65 -8.66
CA TYR A 57 -16.65 18.28 -8.74
C TYR A 57 -16.55 19.14 -9.98
N GLN A 58 -16.16 20.40 -9.80
CA GLN A 58 -16.07 21.37 -10.87
C GLN A 58 -14.69 21.36 -11.50
N VAL A 59 -14.61 20.96 -12.78
CA VAL A 59 -13.34 20.74 -13.49
C VAL A 59 -12.85 21.99 -14.22
N GLN A 60 -13.76 22.89 -14.58
CA GLN A 60 -13.43 24.18 -15.20
C GLN A 60 -13.11 25.18 -14.07
N THR A 61 -12.14 26.07 -14.31
CA THR A 61 -11.70 27.15 -13.38
C THR A 61 -11.06 26.70 -12.05
N ASP A 62 -10.53 25.48 -11.95
CA ASP A 62 -9.89 24.92 -10.74
C ASP A 62 -10.72 25.10 -9.45
N SER A 63 -12.04 25.19 -9.59
CA SER A 63 -12.94 25.56 -8.48
C SER A 63 -13.14 24.44 -7.47
N GLY A 64 -12.82 23.19 -7.82
CA GLY A 64 -12.76 22.07 -6.89
C GLY A 64 -14.13 21.46 -6.56
N LEU A 65 -14.22 20.89 -5.37
CA LEU A 65 -15.43 20.24 -4.84
C LEU A 65 -16.59 21.25 -4.72
N LEU A 66 -17.72 20.95 -5.35
CA LEU A 66 -18.88 21.85 -5.39
C LEU A 66 -19.93 21.48 -4.34
N GLY A 67 -20.27 20.20 -4.25
CA GLY A 67 -21.35 19.76 -3.38
C GLY A 67 -21.66 18.27 -3.48
N ILE A 68 -22.76 17.88 -2.83
CA ILE A 68 -23.34 16.55 -2.90
C ILE A 68 -24.80 16.60 -3.33
N GLY A 69 -25.25 15.49 -3.89
CA GLY A 69 -26.61 15.30 -4.35
C GLY A 69 -26.97 13.83 -4.44
N GLU A 70 -28.12 13.58 -5.06
CA GLU A 70 -28.64 12.24 -5.29
C GLU A 70 -29.10 12.10 -6.75
N ILE A 71 -29.14 10.86 -7.22
CA ILE A 71 -29.79 10.50 -8.47
C ILE A 71 -31.29 10.39 -8.22
N ILE A 72 -32.10 11.12 -8.99
CA ILE A 72 -33.56 11.11 -8.85
C ILE A 72 -34.25 10.30 -9.95
N SER A 73 -33.59 10.11 -11.10
CA SER A 73 -34.15 9.36 -12.23
C SER A 73 -33.05 8.83 -13.14
N VAL A 74 -33.26 7.62 -13.66
CA VAL A 74 -32.40 6.99 -14.68
C VAL A 74 -33.27 6.45 -15.79
N GLN A 75 -33.02 6.89 -17.02
CA GLN A 75 -33.78 6.49 -18.22
C GLN A 75 -32.85 5.94 -19.29
N SER A 76 -33.16 4.74 -19.79
CA SER A 76 -32.49 4.18 -20.98
C SER A 76 -33.20 4.70 -22.23
N GLY A 77 -32.54 5.58 -22.98
CA GLY A 77 -33.02 6.12 -24.24
C GLY A 77 -32.73 5.21 -25.45
N ALA A 78 -33.26 5.59 -26.62
CA ALA A 78 -32.94 4.95 -27.88
C ALA A 78 -31.43 5.07 -28.21
N GLN A 79 -30.87 4.07 -28.90
CA GLN A 79 -29.44 3.98 -29.26
C GLN A 79 -28.45 3.74 -28.09
N ASN A 80 -28.82 3.00 -27.04
CA ASN A 80 -27.93 2.67 -25.90
C ASN A 80 -27.42 3.89 -25.11
N LYS A 81 -28.17 4.99 -25.11
CA LYS A 81 -27.83 6.17 -24.30
C LYS A 81 -28.59 6.15 -22.97
N ILE A 82 -27.89 6.37 -21.87
CA ILE A 82 -28.47 6.45 -20.52
C ILE A 82 -28.53 7.91 -20.12
N ARG A 83 -29.70 8.36 -19.68
CA ARG A 83 -29.94 9.68 -19.13
C ARG A 83 -30.10 9.57 -17.62
N VAL A 84 -29.34 10.34 -16.89
CA VAL A 84 -29.37 10.37 -15.42
C VAL A 84 -29.66 11.79 -14.98
N GLU A 85 -30.69 11.94 -14.17
CA GLU A 85 -31.06 13.21 -13.56
C GLU A 85 -30.58 13.25 -12.11
N PHE A 86 -29.84 14.30 -11.77
CA PHE A 86 -29.28 14.53 -10.46
C PHE A 86 -29.98 15.70 -9.78
N LYS A 87 -30.13 15.62 -8.47
CA LYS A 87 -30.60 16.72 -7.63
C LYS A 87 -29.50 17.16 -6.68
N PHE A 88 -29.19 18.45 -6.67
CA PHE A 88 -28.22 19.03 -5.76
C PHE A 88 -28.81 19.20 -4.35
N LYS A 89 -28.12 18.71 -3.32
CA LYS A 89 -28.65 18.66 -1.94
C LYS A 89 -27.91 19.57 -0.99
N GLU A 90 -26.60 19.66 -1.11
CA GLU A 90 -25.78 20.39 -0.14
C GLU A 90 -24.49 20.88 -0.79
N THR A 91 -24.09 22.11 -0.47
CA THR A 91 -22.83 22.70 -0.93
C THR A 91 -21.67 22.28 -0.06
N LEU A 92 -20.51 22.03 -0.65
CA LEU A 92 -19.28 21.70 0.07
C LEU A 92 -18.22 22.80 -0.14
N LYS A 93 -17.21 22.83 0.73
CA LYS A 93 -16.04 23.71 0.56
C LYS A 93 -15.30 23.36 -0.73
N PRO A 94 -14.81 24.36 -1.48
CA PRO A 94 -14.08 24.16 -2.72
C PRO A 94 -12.69 23.55 -2.45
N LEU A 95 -12.63 22.22 -2.45
CA LEU A 95 -11.39 21.46 -2.28
C LEU A 95 -10.92 20.94 -3.65
N THR A 96 -9.67 21.23 -4.00
CA THR A 96 -9.09 20.76 -5.26
C THR A 96 -8.72 19.28 -5.20
N THR A 97 -8.65 18.62 -6.35
CA THR A 97 -8.10 17.25 -6.42
C THR A 97 -6.69 17.15 -5.83
N ASP A 98 -5.84 18.17 -6.00
CA ASP A 98 -4.50 18.18 -5.42
C ASP A 98 -4.51 18.28 -3.89
N TYR A 99 -5.52 18.92 -3.30
CA TYR A 99 -5.75 18.83 -1.85
C TYR A 99 -6.17 17.42 -1.45
N LEU A 100 -7.15 16.83 -2.13
CA LEU A 100 -7.67 15.49 -1.81
C LEU A 100 -6.61 14.38 -1.95
N LYS A 101 -5.72 14.48 -2.94
CA LYS A 101 -4.59 13.56 -3.15
C LYS A 101 -3.60 13.49 -1.98
N ARG A 102 -3.62 14.47 -1.07
CA ARG A 102 -2.78 14.43 0.13
C ARG A 102 -3.18 13.29 1.08
N SER A 103 -4.42 12.81 0.98
CA SER A 103 -4.90 11.63 1.71
C SER A 103 -4.47 10.35 0.99
N GLU A 104 -3.79 9.45 1.69
CA GLU A 104 -3.39 8.14 1.16
C GLU A 104 -4.60 7.32 0.67
N ALA A 105 -5.73 7.42 1.38
CA ALA A 105 -6.98 6.76 1.01
C ALA A 105 -7.57 7.26 -0.32
N LEU A 106 -7.27 8.51 -0.71
CA LEU A 106 -7.82 9.14 -1.90
C LEU A 106 -6.81 9.29 -3.05
N ASP A 107 -5.51 9.23 -2.79
CA ASP A 107 -4.47 9.49 -3.80
C ASP A 107 -4.65 8.61 -5.05
N PHE A 108 -4.69 7.28 -4.85
CA PHE A 108 -4.91 6.35 -5.95
C PHE A 108 -6.21 6.65 -6.72
N ARG A 109 -7.30 6.96 -6.01
CA ARG A 109 -8.59 7.25 -6.61
C ARG A 109 -8.53 8.54 -7.44
N MET A 110 -8.07 9.63 -6.84
CA MET A 110 -7.98 10.96 -7.48
C MET A 110 -7.01 10.97 -8.66
N SER A 111 -5.92 10.21 -8.58
CA SER A 111 -4.93 10.09 -9.65
C SER A 111 -5.45 9.30 -10.85
N ASN A 112 -6.35 8.32 -10.62
CA ASN A 112 -6.90 7.46 -11.68
C ASN A 112 -8.28 7.90 -12.23
N MET A 113 -8.92 8.92 -11.66
CA MET A 113 -10.25 9.40 -12.12
C MET A 113 -10.20 10.33 -13.35
N ARG A 114 -9.07 10.43 -14.06
CA ARG A 114 -8.90 11.43 -15.15
C ARG A 114 -9.62 11.04 -16.45
N GLU A 115 -10.34 12.02 -16.99
CA GLU A 115 -11.11 12.10 -18.26
C GLU A 115 -12.52 11.48 -18.34
N THR A 116 -12.98 10.78 -17.30
CA THR A 116 -14.36 10.26 -17.26
C THR A 116 -15.29 11.23 -16.55
N LEU A 117 -16.44 11.51 -17.19
CA LEU A 117 -17.47 12.38 -16.65
C LEU A 117 -18.02 11.88 -15.31
N PHE A 118 -18.20 10.57 -15.18
CA PHE A 118 -18.94 9.94 -14.09
C PHE A 118 -18.23 8.66 -13.63
N ASN A 119 -17.90 8.59 -12.34
CA ASN A 119 -17.07 7.53 -11.76
C ASN A 119 -17.75 6.95 -10.53
N GLN A 120 -17.76 5.62 -10.40
CA GLN A 120 -18.17 4.96 -9.17
C GLN A 120 -17.02 5.01 -8.15
N ILE A 121 -17.33 5.40 -6.93
CA ILE A 121 -16.40 5.43 -5.80
C ILE A 121 -16.91 4.55 -4.65
N ARG A 122 -16.05 4.25 -3.68
CA ARG A 122 -16.44 3.49 -2.49
C ARG A 122 -17.15 4.40 -1.49
N GLU A 123 -17.97 3.81 -0.64
CA GLU A 123 -18.64 4.49 0.47
C GLU A 123 -17.64 5.23 1.38
N SER A 124 -16.57 4.55 1.79
CA SER A 124 -15.52 5.15 2.63
C SER A 124 -14.80 6.32 1.96
N GLU A 125 -14.61 6.27 0.64
CA GLU A 125 -14.04 7.38 -0.14
C GLU A 125 -15.03 8.56 -0.17
N PHE A 126 -16.32 8.30 -0.39
CA PHE A 126 -17.39 9.29 -0.41
C PHE A 126 -17.51 10.00 0.95
N GLU A 127 -17.67 9.25 2.04
CA GLU A 127 -17.82 9.78 3.40
C GLU A 127 -16.63 10.67 3.80
N LEU A 128 -15.40 10.25 3.47
CA LEU A 128 -14.20 11.02 3.72
C LEU A 128 -14.22 12.36 2.97
N ILE A 129 -14.52 12.36 1.67
CA ILE A 129 -14.59 13.58 0.85
C ILE A 129 -15.69 14.52 1.38
N VAL A 130 -16.84 13.97 1.75
CA VAL A 130 -17.94 14.76 2.32
C VAL A 130 -17.55 15.37 3.66
N SER A 131 -16.90 14.61 4.55
CA SER A 131 -16.41 15.11 5.84
C SER A 131 -15.42 16.26 5.67
N LEU A 132 -14.47 16.13 4.73
CA LEU A 132 -13.52 17.17 4.36
C LEU A 132 -14.23 18.39 3.77
N GLY A 133 -15.16 18.18 2.84
CA GLY A 133 -15.94 19.24 2.20
C GLY A 133 -16.84 20.01 3.17
N LYS A 134 -17.38 19.36 4.20
CA LYS A 134 -18.12 20.01 5.29
C LYS A 134 -17.20 20.72 6.29
N GLY A 135 -15.89 20.49 6.20
CA GLY A 135 -14.90 21.00 7.14
C GLY A 135 -14.99 20.39 8.53
N LYS A 136 -15.62 19.20 8.66
CA LYS A 136 -15.65 18.43 9.91
C LYS A 136 -14.32 17.76 10.20
N SER A 137 -13.57 17.45 9.15
CA SER A 137 -12.21 16.91 9.22
C SER A 137 -11.26 17.73 8.33
N LYS A 138 -9.95 17.59 8.59
CA LYS A 138 -8.88 18.07 7.73
C LYS A 138 -7.96 16.90 7.41
N ILE A 139 -7.30 16.94 6.25
CA ILE A 139 -6.24 15.98 5.94
C ILE A 139 -5.03 16.33 6.82
N PRO A 140 -4.55 15.41 7.68
CA PRO A 140 -3.40 15.68 8.52
C PRO A 140 -2.16 15.90 7.64
N ARG A 141 -1.33 16.85 8.04
CA ARG A 141 -0.04 17.14 7.39
C ARG A 141 1.07 16.90 8.38
N TYR A 142 2.20 16.47 7.83
CA TYR A 142 3.34 16.01 8.61
C TYR A 142 4.59 16.73 8.14
N PHE A 143 5.34 17.27 9.09
CA PHE A 143 6.58 18.00 8.84
C PHE A 143 7.68 17.49 9.76
N LEU A 144 8.92 17.50 9.27
CA LEU A 144 10.11 17.30 10.08
C LEU A 144 10.72 18.68 10.35
N LEU A 145 10.92 19.02 11.62
CA LEU A 145 11.56 20.26 12.05
C LEU A 145 12.92 19.94 12.68
N ALA A 146 13.98 20.54 12.14
CA ALA A 146 15.35 20.32 12.58
C ALA A 146 15.83 21.48 13.46
N GLU A 147 15.98 21.21 14.75
CA GLU A 147 16.38 22.17 15.77
C GLU A 147 17.62 21.73 16.55
N THR A 148 18.14 22.65 17.35
CA THR A 148 19.30 22.44 18.23
C THR A 148 18.94 22.56 19.71
N GLU A 149 17.79 23.16 20.01
CA GLU A 149 17.31 23.37 21.37
C GLU A 149 16.75 22.08 21.97
N ALA A 150 16.76 22.00 23.30
CA ALA A 150 16.07 20.94 24.03
C ALA A 150 14.60 21.30 24.22
N PHE A 151 13.72 20.32 24.06
CA PHE A 151 12.28 20.47 24.18
C PHE A 151 11.78 19.71 25.42
N GLU A 152 10.76 20.24 26.07
CA GLU A 152 10.10 19.63 27.23
C GLU A 152 8.61 19.44 26.93
N PRO A 153 8.04 18.25 27.20
CA PRO A 153 6.64 17.94 26.96
C PRO A 153 5.68 18.97 27.57
N GLY A 154 4.62 19.31 26.82
CA GLY A 154 3.56 20.21 27.26
C GLY A 154 3.87 21.70 27.18
N LYS A 155 4.96 22.11 26.50
CA LYS A 155 5.35 23.53 26.36
C LYS A 155 5.23 24.03 24.92
N ASN A 156 4.99 25.34 24.80
CA ASN A 156 5.04 26.06 23.53
C ASN A 156 6.44 26.64 23.28
N TYR A 157 6.93 26.49 22.06
CA TYR A 157 8.24 26.96 21.62
C TYR A 157 8.11 27.91 20.43
N THR A 158 8.91 28.98 20.44
CA THR A 158 8.97 29.94 19.34
C THR A 158 10.06 29.54 18.38
N ILE A 159 9.69 29.21 17.14
CA ILE A 159 10.62 28.81 16.11
C ILE A 159 10.72 29.93 15.09
N PHE A 160 11.85 30.62 15.08
CA PHE A 160 12.05 31.70 14.14
C PHE A 160 12.32 31.18 12.72
N THR A 161 11.77 31.87 11.72
CA THR A 161 11.84 31.46 10.30
C THR A 161 13.07 32.00 9.56
N HIS A 162 13.80 32.93 10.19
CA HIS A 162 15.05 33.50 9.71
C HIS A 162 16.20 33.21 10.68
N THR A 163 17.45 33.42 10.26
CA THR A 163 18.61 33.44 11.15
C THR A 163 18.70 34.79 11.88
N PHE A 164 19.64 34.92 12.83
CA PHE A 164 19.88 36.20 13.51
C PHE A 164 20.16 37.36 12.55
N ASN A 165 20.84 37.09 11.43
CA ASN A 165 21.17 38.08 10.40
C ASN A 165 20.02 38.36 9.41
N GLY A 166 18.83 37.80 9.63
CA GLY A 166 17.67 37.99 8.75
C GLY A 166 17.69 37.13 7.49
N ILE A 167 18.57 36.12 7.39
CA ILE A 167 18.59 35.19 6.26
C ILE A 167 17.48 34.15 6.47
N LYS A 168 16.64 33.92 5.45
CA LYS A 168 15.60 32.87 5.48
C LYS A 168 16.21 31.51 5.82
N ARG A 169 15.64 30.80 6.79
CA ARG A 169 16.06 29.43 7.07
C ARG A 169 15.75 28.55 5.87
N ASN A 170 16.61 27.57 5.62
CA ASN A 170 16.42 26.64 4.51
C ASN A 170 15.10 25.87 4.68
N GLY A 171 14.35 25.74 3.60
CA GLY A 171 12.97 25.24 3.66
C GLY A 171 11.93 26.33 3.97
N TYR A 172 12.28 27.63 3.86
CA TYR A 172 11.39 28.75 4.19
C TYR A 172 9.95 28.61 3.66
N HIS A 173 9.78 28.15 2.42
CA HIS A 173 8.47 27.96 1.80
C HIS A 173 7.56 27.02 2.60
N PHE A 174 8.09 26.02 3.30
CA PHE A 174 7.28 25.15 4.16
C PHE A 174 6.70 25.91 5.36
N TYR A 175 7.45 26.83 5.98
CA TYR A 175 6.91 27.67 7.06
C TYR A 175 5.70 28.49 6.61
N THR A 176 5.70 28.97 5.36
CA THR A 176 4.56 29.71 4.80
C THR A 176 3.35 28.83 4.49
N GLN A 177 3.53 27.51 4.41
CA GLN A 177 2.47 26.54 4.13
C GLN A 177 1.86 25.92 5.39
N LEU A 178 2.51 26.07 6.55
CA LEU A 178 2.03 25.50 7.81
C LEU A 178 0.65 26.06 8.18
N GLU A 179 -0.21 25.25 8.76
CA GLU A 179 -1.46 25.66 9.41
C GLU A 179 -1.43 25.21 10.87
N VAL A 180 -2.23 25.86 11.70
CA VAL A 180 -2.45 25.42 13.08
C VAL A 180 -2.99 23.99 13.08
N GLY A 181 -2.38 23.12 13.89
CA GLY A 181 -2.68 21.68 13.97
C GLY A 181 -1.88 20.79 13.02
N ASP A 182 -0.94 21.33 12.23
CA ASP A 182 -0.01 20.49 11.47
C ASP A 182 0.94 19.73 12.40
N ASN A 183 1.14 18.44 12.15
CA ASN A 183 2.00 17.58 12.95
C ASN A 183 3.46 17.81 12.62
N ILE A 184 4.28 17.89 13.66
CA ILE A 184 5.72 18.09 13.59
C ILE A 184 6.43 16.95 14.30
N ILE A 185 7.41 16.36 13.62
CA ILE A 185 8.45 15.54 14.24
C ILE A 185 9.66 16.43 14.49
N ILE A 186 10.17 16.44 15.72
CA ILE A 186 11.36 17.21 16.09
C ILE A 186 12.61 16.35 15.93
N TYR A 187 13.50 16.81 15.07
CA TYR A 187 14.84 16.29 14.89
C TYR A 187 15.86 17.20 15.58
N ASN A 188 16.62 16.66 16.52
CA ASN A 188 17.64 17.39 17.24
C ASN A 188 19.05 17.08 16.69
N LYS A 189 19.71 18.12 16.20
CA LYS A 189 21.06 18.03 15.61
C LYS A 189 22.16 17.72 16.62
N TYR A 190 21.97 18.11 17.89
CA TYR A 190 22.97 17.96 18.96
C TYR A 190 22.73 16.72 19.82
N GLN A 191 21.54 16.12 19.78
CA GLN A 191 21.27 14.84 20.43
C GLN A 191 21.51 13.68 19.46
N ASN A 192 22.78 13.41 19.15
CA ASN A 192 23.20 12.31 18.27
C ASN A 192 22.46 12.27 16.91
N GLN A 193 22.07 13.44 16.39
CA GLN A 193 21.34 13.55 15.14
C GLN A 193 20.09 12.65 15.14
N SER A 194 19.21 12.84 16.12
CA SER A 194 18.07 11.95 16.33
C SER A 194 16.74 12.66 16.29
N VAL A 195 15.70 11.91 15.92
CA VAL A 195 14.31 12.33 16.18
C VAL A 195 14.03 12.09 17.65
N ILE A 196 13.51 13.11 18.34
CA ILE A 196 13.41 13.13 19.81
C ILE A 196 11.98 13.26 20.33
N GLY A 197 11.06 13.78 19.52
CA GLY A 197 9.68 13.94 19.94
C GLY A 197 8.76 14.41 18.85
N ILE A 198 7.51 14.60 19.24
CA ILE A 198 6.45 15.09 18.36
C ILE A 198 5.75 16.30 18.96
N GLY A 199 5.16 17.10 18.09
CA GLY A 199 4.36 18.25 18.46
C GLY A 199 3.47 18.69 17.30
N GLU A 200 2.87 19.85 17.46
CA GLU A 200 1.99 20.45 16.46
C GLU A 200 2.24 21.94 16.33
N VAL A 201 1.89 22.52 15.18
CA VAL A 201 1.89 23.98 15.01
C VAL A 201 0.76 24.57 15.84
N SER A 202 1.11 25.37 16.85
CA SER A 202 0.14 26.08 17.68
C SER A 202 -0.19 27.48 17.14
N LYS A 203 0.74 28.08 16.38
CA LYS A 203 0.51 29.37 15.73
C LYS A 203 1.21 29.49 14.39
N HIS A 204 0.46 29.95 13.39
CA HIS A 204 1.00 30.26 12.06
C HIS A 204 2.04 31.39 12.11
N ILE A 205 2.72 31.61 10.99
CA ILE A 205 3.77 32.63 10.85
C ILE A 205 3.26 34.01 11.29
N HIS A 206 4.00 34.67 12.16
CA HIS A 206 3.67 36.00 12.66
C HIS A 206 4.94 36.75 13.07
N GLU A 207 4.83 38.06 13.20
CA GLU A 207 5.91 38.92 13.64
C GLU A 207 5.91 39.03 15.17
N LYS A 208 7.06 38.81 15.79
CA LYS A 208 7.30 39.13 17.20
C LYS A 208 7.90 40.55 17.31
N PRO A 209 7.81 41.20 18.48
CA PRO A 209 8.48 42.48 18.71
C PRO A 209 9.98 42.44 18.32
N PRO A 210 10.59 43.58 17.98
CA PRO A 210 12.02 43.64 17.69
C PRO A 210 12.85 43.07 18.84
N ILE A 211 13.72 42.10 18.53
CA ILE A 211 14.60 41.47 19.51
C ILE A 211 16.01 42.03 19.30
N PRO A 212 16.69 42.53 20.35
CA PRO A 212 18.06 43.02 20.24
C PRO A 212 18.99 41.98 19.57
N GLY A 213 19.77 42.43 18.58
CA GLY A 213 20.71 41.56 17.86
C GLY A 213 20.10 40.69 16.75
N ARG A 214 18.80 40.81 16.49
CA ARG A 214 18.11 40.04 15.44
C ARG A 214 17.47 40.97 14.42
N THR A 215 17.76 40.76 13.13
CA THR A 215 17.26 41.64 12.05
C THR A 215 15.83 41.32 11.60
N ASN A 216 15.32 40.12 11.91
CA ASN A 216 13.96 39.72 11.56
C ASN A 216 13.36 38.82 12.65
N SER A 217 12.24 39.24 13.23
CA SER A 217 11.56 38.57 14.34
C SER A 217 10.36 37.69 13.92
N THR A 218 10.26 37.33 12.64
CA THR A 218 9.18 36.46 12.16
C THR A 218 9.38 35.02 12.65
N ALA A 219 8.32 34.42 13.21
CA ALA A 219 8.36 33.10 13.82
C ALA A 219 7.03 32.34 13.65
N ILE A 220 7.09 31.02 13.84
CA ILE A 220 5.93 30.17 14.15
C ILE A 220 5.97 29.80 15.64
N GLU A 221 4.85 29.33 16.19
CA GLU A 221 4.85 28.66 17.50
C GLU A 221 4.45 27.20 17.32
N ILE A 222 5.15 26.33 18.05
CA ILE A 222 4.86 24.90 18.09
C ILE A 222 4.56 24.49 19.52
N PHE A 223 3.59 23.61 19.71
CA PHE A 223 3.34 22.93 20.97
C PHE A 223 4.07 21.59 20.93
N TYR A 224 5.03 21.38 21.84
CA TYR A 224 5.72 20.10 21.95
C TYR A 224 4.90 19.16 22.82
N GLU A 225 4.37 18.09 22.21
CA GLU A 225 3.39 17.22 22.85
C GLU A 225 4.08 16.25 23.80
N LYS A 226 5.03 15.46 23.27
CA LYS A 226 5.72 14.42 24.03
C LYS A 226 7.06 14.03 23.41
N ASP A 227 7.91 13.50 24.27
CA ASP A 227 9.10 12.79 23.86
C ASP A 227 8.72 11.45 23.21
N ILE A 228 9.55 11.04 22.25
CA ILE A 228 9.56 9.68 21.73
C ILE A 228 10.93 9.07 21.98
N LYS A 229 11.04 7.74 21.89
CA LYS A 229 12.34 7.07 22.03
C LYS A 229 13.28 7.56 20.92
N PRO A 230 14.46 8.13 21.24
CA PRO A 230 15.28 8.75 20.23
C PRO A 230 15.77 7.78 19.16
N ILE A 231 15.60 8.13 17.88
CA ILE A 231 16.09 7.34 16.74
C ILE A 231 17.09 8.17 15.94
N SER A 232 18.35 7.71 15.91
CA SER A 232 19.41 8.40 15.20
C SER A 232 19.24 8.32 13.69
N LEU A 233 19.80 9.32 13.00
CA LEU A 233 19.81 9.41 11.54
C LEU A 233 20.34 8.13 10.88
N GLY A 234 21.40 7.54 11.44
CA GLY A 234 21.98 6.30 10.95
C GLY A 234 21.00 5.11 10.99
N HIS A 235 20.04 5.10 11.92
CA HIS A 235 18.97 4.11 11.94
C HIS A 235 17.88 4.45 10.93
N LEU A 236 17.41 5.70 10.90
CA LEU A 236 16.38 6.15 9.94
C LEU A 236 16.76 5.83 8.48
N ASN A 237 18.03 6.03 8.12
CA ASN A 237 18.56 5.75 6.78
C ASN A 237 18.51 4.27 6.37
N LYS A 238 18.39 3.34 7.33
CA LYS A 238 18.25 1.91 7.05
C LYS A 238 16.82 1.55 6.62
N HIS A 239 15.82 2.36 6.96
CA HIS A 239 14.42 2.04 6.69
C HIS A 239 14.04 2.32 5.22
N PRO A 240 13.47 1.35 4.47
CA PRO A 240 13.21 1.49 3.04
C PRO A 240 12.37 2.72 2.65
N LYS A 241 11.34 3.05 3.46
CA LYS A 241 10.46 4.21 3.22
C LYS A 241 11.10 5.56 3.56
N LEU A 242 12.21 5.56 4.32
CA LEU A 242 12.90 6.77 4.81
C LEU A 242 14.25 7.00 4.11
N LYS A 243 14.77 6.00 3.39
CA LYS A 243 16.06 6.02 2.67
C LYS A 243 16.22 7.20 1.70
N ASN A 244 15.11 7.74 1.20
CA ASN A 244 15.07 8.84 0.23
C ASN A 244 14.69 10.20 0.84
N LEU A 245 14.68 10.34 2.18
CA LEU A 245 14.53 11.64 2.81
C LEU A 245 15.82 12.45 2.59
N TYR A 246 15.92 13.10 1.43
CA TYR A 246 17.09 13.88 1.03
C TYR A 246 17.47 14.93 2.07
N PHE A 247 16.50 15.43 2.85
CA PHE A 247 16.70 16.44 3.91
C PHE A 247 17.21 15.89 5.24
N LEU A 248 17.25 14.56 5.41
CA LEU A 248 17.88 13.92 6.56
C LEU A 248 19.39 13.71 6.35
N GLN A 249 19.91 13.83 5.12
CA GLN A 249 21.33 13.66 4.83
C GLN A 249 22.17 14.77 5.48
N GLU A 250 23.39 14.47 5.95
CA GLU A 250 24.28 15.43 6.64
C GLU A 250 24.51 16.73 5.84
N ASN A 251 24.44 16.67 4.52
CA ASN A 251 24.63 17.81 3.63
C ASN A 251 23.36 18.64 3.40
N ALA A 252 22.20 18.12 3.76
CA ALA A 252 20.94 18.77 3.50
C ALA A 252 20.60 19.75 4.62
N LYS A 253 20.82 21.03 4.32
CA LYS A 253 20.72 22.11 5.31
C LYS A 253 19.28 22.51 5.64
N GLN A 254 18.24 21.75 5.25
CA GLN A 254 16.84 22.13 5.47
C GLN A 254 16.52 22.16 6.96
N SER A 255 15.89 23.25 7.40
CA SER A 255 15.42 23.40 8.79
C SER A 255 14.04 22.81 9.01
N ILE A 256 13.27 22.71 7.94
CA ILE A 256 11.93 22.12 7.93
C ILE A 256 11.71 21.45 6.58
N ALA A 257 10.97 20.35 6.56
CA ALA A 257 10.54 19.68 5.34
C ALA A 257 9.19 18.99 5.53
N SER A 258 8.40 18.91 4.47
CA SER A 258 7.17 18.10 4.46
C SER A 258 7.49 16.61 4.38
N MET A 259 6.66 15.78 5.02
CA MET A 259 6.71 14.33 4.96
C MET A 259 5.34 13.75 4.57
N SER A 260 5.34 12.55 3.99
CA SER A 260 4.11 11.78 3.84
C SER A 260 3.71 11.12 5.17
N GLN A 261 2.43 10.74 5.28
CA GLN A 261 1.94 9.97 6.42
C GLN A 261 2.75 8.69 6.63
N ALA A 262 2.99 7.93 5.56
CA ALA A 262 3.79 6.71 5.62
C ALA A 262 5.23 6.92 6.13
N GLN A 263 5.81 8.11 5.96
CA GLN A 263 7.11 8.48 6.53
C GLN A 263 7.00 8.85 8.00
N TYR A 264 5.98 9.61 8.38
CA TYR A 264 5.68 9.94 9.77
C TYR A 264 5.46 8.67 10.62
N ASP A 265 4.59 7.77 10.15
CA ASP A 265 4.26 6.52 10.81
C ASP A 265 5.48 5.60 10.92
N ALA A 266 6.32 5.55 9.87
CA ALA A 266 7.56 4.77 9.91
C ALA A 266 8.55 5.28 10.97
N ILE A 267 8.65 6.59 11.18
CA ILE A 267 9.53 7.16 12.22
C ILE A 267 8.99 6.80 13.62
N LEU A 268 7.68 6.89 13.82
CA LEU A 268 7.04 6.51 15.08
C LEU A 268 7.19 5.02 15.38
N ASP A 269 6.95 4.16 14.39
CA ASP A 269 7.13 2.71 14.52
C ASP A 269 8.59 2.36 14.87
N MET A 270 9.55 2.99 14.19
CA MET A 270 10.97 2.80 14.52
C MET A 270 11.32 3.27 15.93
N SER A 271 10.68 4.34 16.41
CA SER A 271 10.84 4.84 17.78
C SER A 271 10.34 3.81 18.80
N MET A 272 9.13 3.27 18.60
CA MET A 272 8.57 2.23 19.48
C MET A 272 9.45 0.97 19.51
N ASN A 273 9.98 0.56 18.33
CA ASN A 273 10.70 -0.70 18.16
C ASN A 273 12.23 -0.59 18.28
N ASN A 274 12.77 0.58 18.66
CA ASN A 274 14.21 0.83 18.77
C ASN A 274 15.02 0.59 17.48
N GLY A 275 14.41 0.78 16.31
CA GLY A 275 15.03 0.49 15.02
C GLY A 275 14.03 -0.10 14.01
N ILE A 276 14.55 -0.74 12.95
CA ILE A 276 13.68 -1.43 11.99
C ILE A 276 13.06 -2.63 12.70
N LYS A 277 11.72 -2.65 12.80
CA LYS A 277 10.99 -3.86 13.15
C LYS A 277 11.39 -4.94 12.14
N HIS A 278 12.10 -5.98 12.59
CA HIS A 278 12.27 -7.18 11.79
C HIS A 278 10.95 -7.95 11.94
N PRO A 279 10.05 -7.93 10.94
CA PRO A 279 8.74 -8.59 11.06
C PRO A 279 8.87 -10.12 11.13
N PHE A 280 10.09 -10.60 10.90
CA PHE A 280 10.45 -11.96 10.64
C PHE A 280 11.69 -12.33 11.43
N GLU A 281 11.56 -13.31 12.32
CA GLU A 281 12.70 -13.97 12.93
C GLU A 281 12.98 -15.29 12.20
N THR A 282 14.21 -15.48 11.70
CA THR A 282 14.59 -16.77 11.12
C THR A 282 15.02 -17.69 12.24
N VAL A 283 14.33 -18.83 12.38
CA VAL A 283 14.66 -19.84 13.40
C VAL A 283 16.04 -20.45 13.05
N LYS A 284 17.06 -20.23 13.90
CA LYS A 284 18.42 -20.73 13.67
C LYS A 284 18.45 -22.26 13.78
N LYS A 285 19.17 -22.92 12.87
CA LYS A 285 19.30 -24.38 12.71
C LYS A 285 20.01 -25.13 13.86
N ALA A 286 20.35 -24.48 14.98
CA ALA A 286 21.17 -25.06 16.04
C ALA A 286 20.54 -26.27 16.78
N GLU A 287 19.28 -26.59 16.49
CA GLU A 287 18.54 -27.72 17.09
C GLU A 287 18.14 -28.81 16.08
N LEU A 288 18.58 -28.72 14.82
CA LEU A 288 18.30 -29.74 13.79
C LEU A 288 19.59 -30.52 13.54
N SER A 289 19.74 -31.64 14.23
CA SER A 289 20.85 -32.58 14.10
C SER A 289 20.87 -33.22 12.71
N THR A 290 21.49 -32.56 11.74
CA THR A 290 21.92 -33.18 10.49
C THR A 290 23.32 -32.69 10.15
N GLN A 291 24.29 -33.59 10.31
CA GLN A 291 25.63 -33.48 9.74
C GLN A 291 25.48 -33.33 8.23
N ASN A 292 25.77 -32.13 7.73
CA ASN A 292 26.13 -31.75 6.36
C ASN A 292 25.85 -30.25 6.23
N ALA A 293 26.66 -29.48 6.96
CA ALA A 293 26.70 -28.04 6.86
C ALA A 293 27.62 -27.68 5.70
N GLU A 294 27.11 -27.62 4.46
CA GLU A 294 27.88 -27.01 3.37
C GLU A 294 27.09 -26.45 2.18
N ASP A 295 25.75 -26.43 2.18
CA ASP A 295 25.02 -25.67 1.16
C ASP A 295 23.77 -24.99 1.72
N ASP A 296 23.97 -23.79 2.28
CA ASP A 296 22.89 -22.94 2.80
C ASP A 296 22.23 -22.09 1.69
N SER A 297 22.58 -22.33 0.41
CA SER A 297 22.24 -21.43 -0.69
C SER A 297 20.86 -21.67 -1.33
N LEU A 298 20.30 -22.88 -1.25
CA LEU A 298 19.08 -23.24 -1.98
C LEU A 298 17.94 -23.71 -1.06
N LYS A 299 17.10 -22.78 -0.62
CA LYS A 299 15.88 -23.04 0.17
C LYS A 299 14.64 -22.49 -0.56
N PRO A 300 14.08 -23.24 -1.52
CA PRO A 300 12.92 -22.78 -2.29
C PRO A 300 11.65 -22.70 -1.44
N PHE A 301 11.56 -23.44 -0.33
CA PHE A 301 10.42 -23.34 0.57
C PHE A 301 10.68 -22.30 1.66
N VAL A 302 9.73 -21.40 1.86
CA VAL A 302 9.67 -20.47 2.99
C VAL A 302 8.40 -20.75 3.76
N LEU A 303 8.53 -21.23 4.99
CA LEU A 303 7.40 -21.53 5.86
C LEU A 303 7.21 -20.38 6.86
N LEU A 304 6.16 -19.58 6.66
CA LEU A 304 5.78 -18.48 7.53
C LEU A 304 4.90 -18.99 8.66
N VAL A 305 5.42 -18.94 9.89
CA VAL A 305 4.72 -19.34 11.11
C VAL A 305 3.97 -18.13 11.66
N VAL A 306 2.65 -18.21 11.67
CA VAL A 306 1.75 -17.10 12.03
C VAL A 306 0.82 -17.55 13.14
N GLU A 307 0.76 -16.78 14.23
CA GLU A 307 -0.11 -17.10 15.37
C GLU A 307 -1.59 -16.76 15.09
N GLN A 308 -1.87 -15.69 14.33
CA GLN A 308 -3.23 -15.24 14.03
C GLN A 308 -3.62 -15.52 12.57
N LYS A 309 -4.73 -16.25 12.37
CA LYS A 309 -5.22 -16.64 11.02
C LYS A 309 -5.55 -15.46 10.09
N GLY A 310 -5.95 -14.31 10.63
CA GLY A 310 -6.28 -13.13 9.84
C GLY A 310 -5.08 -12.37 9.25
N GLU A 311 -3.86 -12.73 9.67
CA GLU A 311 -2.65 -11.96 9.37
C GLU A 311 -1.70 -12.67 8.42
N GLY A 312 -1.93 -13.95 8.12
CA GLY A 312 -1.00 -14.76 7.35
C GLY A 312 -0.75 -14.25 5.94
N LEU A 313 -1.82 -13.88 5.21
CA LEU A 313 -1.68 -13.31 3.87
C LEU A 313 -1.02 -11.93 3.89
N LYS A 314 -1.30 -11.10 4.91
CA LYS A 314 -0.64 -9.79 5.07
C LYS A 314 0.86 -9.95 5.31
N ALA A 315 1.26 -10.88 6.17
CA ALA A 315 2.67 -11.18 6.41
C ALA A 315 3.38 -11.70 5.15
N ALA A 316 2.70 -12.54 4.35
CA ALA A 316 3.23 -12.98 3.06
C ALA A 316 3.38 -11.81 2.07
N GLU A 317 2.41 -10.90 1.99
CA GLU A 317 2.51 -9.69 1.18
C GLU A 317 3.69 -8.80 1.63
N GLU A 318 3.87 -8.56 2.93
CA GLU A 318 5.00 -7.79 3.47
C GLU A 318 6.36 -8.42 3.14
N LEU A 319 6.47 -9.75 3.20
CA LEU A 319 7.67 -10.47 2.79
C LEU A 319 7.99 -10.23 1.30
N LEU A 320 6.95 -10.19 0.46
CA LEU A 320 7.07 -10.15 -0.99
C LEU A 320 7.12 -8.72 -1.57
N GLN A 321 6.72 -7.69 -0.82
CA GLN A 321 6.82 -6.28 -1.25
C GLN A 321 8.23 -5.87 -1.71
N LYS A 322 9.28 -6.53 -1.23
CA LYS A 322 10.68 -6.25 -1.58
C LYS A 322 11.17 -6.96 -2.86
N THR A 323 10.40 -7.88 -3.43
CA THR A 323 10.92 -8.82 -4.43
C THR A 323 10.56 -8.49 -5.88
N ASN A 324 9.77 -7.43 -6.13
CA ASN A 324 9.26 -7.02 -7.46
C ASN A 324 8.69 -8.21 -8.27
N ALA A 325 8.10 -9.16 -7.57
CA ALA A 325 7.60 -10.41 -8.13
C ALA A 325 6.07 -10.44 -8.09
N ASN A 326 5.46 -11.15 -9.03
CA ASN A 326 4.02 -11.37 -9.05
C ASN A 326 3.69 -12.66 -8.28
N PRO A 327 3.09 -12.59 -7.07
CA PRO A 327 2.69 -13.78 -6.35
C PRO A 327 1.42 -14.37 -6.95
N VAL A 328 1.36 -15.70 -7.03
CA VAL A 328 0.10 -16.43 -7.17
C VAL A 328 -0.28 -16.98 -5.83
N ILE A 329 -1.46 -16.61 -5.34
CA ILE A 329 -1.97 -17.00 -4.03
C ILE A 329 -2.98 -18.13 -4.20
N THR A 330 -2.83 -19.19 -3.43
CA THR A 330 -3.78 -20.29 -3.31
C THR A 330 -3.97 -20.68 -1.85
N SER A 331 -4.95 -21.53 -1.56
CA SER A 331 -5.22 -22.04 -0.21
C SER A 331 -5.01 -23.55 -0.17
N GLY A 332 -4.37 -24.02 0.88
CA GLY A 332 -4.14 -25.41 1.18
C GLY A 332 -5.42 -26.09 1.62
N HIS A 333 -5.67 -27.24 1.01
CA HIS A 333 -6.79 -28.12 1.29
C HIS A 333 -6.25 -29.56 1.49
N PRO A 334 -6.92 -30.42 2.28
CA PRO A 334 -6.51 -31.83 2.37
C PRO A 334 -6.47 -32.57 1.02
N ASP A 335 -7.28 -32.14 0.06
CA ASP A 335 -7.30 -32.70 -1.32
C ASP A 335 -6.25 -32.09 -2.25
N PHE A 336 -5.34 -31.27 -1.72
CA PHE A 336 -4.27 -30.68 -2.51
C PHE A 336 -3.30 -31.79 -2.95
N SER A 337 -3.13 -31.96 -4.26
CA SER A 337 -2.48 -33.14 -4.84
C SER A 337 -1.33 -32.80 -5.78
N GLU A 338 -0.56 -33.83 -6.16
CA GLU A 338 0.51 -33.72 -7.17
C GLU A 338 0.00 -33.17 -8.51
N ASP A 339 -1.21 -33.53 -8.93
CA ASP A 339 -1.86 -32.99 -10.14
C ASP A 339 -1.94 -31.46 -10.11
N MET A 340 -2.19 -30.87 -8.94
CA MET A 340 -2.29 -29.42 -8.79
C MET A 340 -0.91 -28.74 -8.87
N LEU A 341 0.17 -29.44 -8.50
CA LEU A 341 1.54 -28.93 -8.54
C LEU A 341 2.19 -29.10 -9.91
N TYR A 342 2.04 -30.28 -10.51
CA TYR A 342 2.80 -30.68 -11.70
C TYR A 342 1.93 -30.76 -12.96
N GLY A 343 0.60 -30.80 -12.80
CA GLY A 343 -0.36 -30.84 -13.89
C GLY A 343 -0.87 -32.25 -14.18
N LYS A 344 -1.91 -32.31 -15.02
CA LYS A 344 -2.53 -33.56 -15.47
C LYS A 344 -3.17 -33.43 -16.83
N TYR A 345 -3.47 -34.58 -17.45
CA TYR A 345 -4.36 -34.61 -18.60
C TYR A 345 -5.81 -34.43 -18.20
N LEU A 346 -6.50 -33.56 -18.93
CA LEU A 346 -7.93 -33.33 -18.81
C LEU A 346 -8.59 -33.56 -20.18
N PRO A 347 -9.78 -34.16 -20.22
CA PRO A 347 -10.55 -34.23 -21.46
C PRO A 347 -11.12 -32.84 -21.79
N ASN A 348 -11.12 -32.48 -23.07
CA ASN A 348 -11.89 -31.34 -23.57
C ASN A 348 -13.33 -31.78 -23.96
N GLU A 349 -14.13 -30.83 -24.47
CA GLU A 349 -15.52 -31.09 -24.89
C GLU A 349 -15.65 -32.14 -26.00
N SER A 350 -14.59 -32.39 -26.78
CA SER A 350 -14.55 -33.43 -27.82
C SER A 350 -13.97 -34.77 -27.34
N GLY A 351 -13.66 -34.92 -26.04
CA GLY A 351 -13.06 -36.12 -25.46
C GLY A 351 -11.55 -36.28 -25.73
N ALA A 352 -10.93 -35.31 -26.41
CA ALA A 352 -9.48 -35.29 -26.59
C ALA A 352 -8.79 -34.83 -25.31
N LEU A 353 -7.68 -35.49 -24.95
CA LEU A 353 -6.90 -35.14 -23.78
C LEU A 353 -5.99 -33.95 -24.08
N TYR A 354 -6.00 -32.94 -23.21
CA TYR A 354 -5.01 -31.87 -23.19
C TYR A 354 -4.31 -31.82 -21.84
N TYR A 355 -3.01 -31.53 -21.85
CA TYR A 355 -2.25 -31.40 -20.61
C TYR A 355 -2.44 -30.00 -20.03
N ARG A 356 -2.94 -29.93 -18.79
CA ARG A 356 -3.00 -28.70 -18.02
C ARG A 356 -1.85 -28.68 -17.03
N GLU A 357 -0.97 -27.69 -17.14
CA GLU A 357 0.12 -27.49 -16.19
C GLU A 357 -0.41 -27.14 -14.79
N GLY A 358 0.27 -27.67 -13.77
CA GLY A 358 0.03 -27.34 -12.36
C GLY A 358 0.83 -26.11 -11.91
N PHE A 359 0.65 -25.69 -10.67
CA PHE A 359 1.25 -24.47 -10.12
C PHE A 359 2.77 -24.40 -10.33
N ILE A 360 3.53 -25.45 -10.01
CA ILE A 360 5.00 -25.41 -10.16
C ILE A 360 5.38 -25.40 -11.64
N THR A 361 4.81 -26.31 -12.44
CA THR A 361 5.16 -26.40 -13.87
C THR A 361 4.76 -25.17 -14.68
N HIS A 362 3.69 -24.48 -14.28
CA HIS A 362 3.17 -23.30 -14.94
C HIS A 362 3.88 -22.02 -14.48
N LEU A 363 4.07 -21.87 -13.16
CA LEU A 363 4.54 -20.63 -12.56
C LEU A 363 6.05 -20.55 -12.40
N MET A 364 6.76 -21.68 -12.44
CA MET A 364 8.22 -21.69 -12.39
C MET A 364 8.76 -20.95 -13.63
N PRO A 365 9.34 -19.77 -13.45
CA PRO A 365 9.54 -18.81 -14.53
C PRO A 365 10.79 -19.19 -15.32
N LYS A 366 10.76 -19.00 -16.64
CA LYS A 366 11.96 -19.14 -17.48
C LYS A 366 12.92 -17.94 -17.36
N LYS A 367 12.44 -16.77 -16.92
CA LYS A 367 13.21 -15.51 -16.85
C LYS A 367 12.87 -14.59 -15.65
N ASP A 368 11.60 -14.46 -15.29
CA ASP A 368 11.17 -13.53 -14.22
C ASP A 368 11.26 -14.11 -12.81
N LYS A 369 11.06 -13.29 -11.77
CA LYS A 369 10.88 -13.77 -10.39
C LYS A 369 9.39 -13.96 -10.14
N SER A 370 8.96 -15.16 -9.78
CA SER A 370 7.59 -15.47 -9.39
C SER A 370 7.59 -16.29 -8.09
N TYR A 371 6.50 -16.20 -7.34
CA TYR A 371 6.33 -16.88 -6.05
C TYR A 371 4.96 -17.56 -6.02
N LEU A 372 4.89 -18.77 -5.46
CA LEU A 372 3.64 -19.42 -5.11
C LEU A 372 3.40 -19.22 -3.61
N VAL A 373 2.32 -18.55 -3.24
CA VAL A 373 1.89 -18.39 -1.85
C VAL A 373 0.76 -19.37 -1.58
N ILE A 374 0.92 -20.19 -0.54
CA ILE A 374 -0.08 -21.19 -0.13
C ILE A 374 -0.50 -20.88 1.30
N ASP A 375 -1.70 -20.35 1.47
CA ASP A 375 -2.32 -20.19 2.79
C ASP A 375 -2.76 -21.55 3.36
N ASN A 376 -2.89 -21.69 4.68
CA ASN A 376 -3.25 -22.95 5.34
C ASN A 376 -2.35 -24.13 4.92
N PHE A 377 -1.04 -23.90 4.75
CA PHE A 377 -0.06 -24.92 4.36
C PHE A 377 -0.05 -26.11 5.33
N ASN A 378 -0.44 -25.88 6.59
CA ASN A 378 -0.63 -26.94 7.57
C ASN A 378 -1.72 -27.97 7.23
N ARG A 379 -2.54 -27.74 6.21
CA ARG A 379 -3.56 -28.70 5.74
C ARG A 379 -3.08 -29.60 4.62
N ILE A 380 -1.90 -29.34 4.06
CA ILE A 380 -1.33 -30.07 2.92
C ILE A 380 -0.41 -31.17 3.44
N ASP A 381 -0.46 -32.32 2.80
CA ASP A 381 0.56 -33.35 2.93
C ASP A 381 1.81 -32.95 2.12
N VAL A 382 2.96 -32.85 2.76
CA VAL A 382 4.19 -32.37 2.10
C VAL A 382 4.81 -33.39 1.16
N ASP A 383 4.39 -34.66 1.21
CA ASP A 383 4.91 -35.71 0.36
C ASP A 383 4.59 -35.48 -1.13
N ILE A 384 3.54 -34.72 -1.44
CA ILE A 384 3.23 -34.30 -2.81
C ILE A 384 4.34 -33.43 -3.44
N PHE A 385 5.25 -32.88 -2.63
CA PHE A 385 6.40 -32.12 -3.12
C PHE A 385 7.62 -33.00 -3.40
N GLN A 386 7.55 -34.32 -3.19
CA GLN A 386 8.69 -35.23 -3.31
C GLN A 386 9.32 -35.20 -4.71
N THR A 387 8.52 -35.12 -5.78
CA THR A 387 9.03 -34.95 -7.16
C THR A 387 9.92 -33.72 -7.27
N TYR A 388 9.51 -32.59 -6.68
CA TYR A 388 10.30 -31.36 -6.70
C TYR A 388 11.57 -31.49 -5.85
N ILE A 389 11.48 -32.10 -4.67
CA ILE A 389 12.62 -32.36 -3.80
C ILE A 389 13.65 -33.26 -4.48
N ASN A 390 13.21 -34.29 -5.22
CA ASN A 390 14.11 -35.16 -5.98
C ASN A 390 14.89 -34.36 -7.05
N VAL A 391 14.24 -33.42 -7.72
CA VAL A 391 14.93 -32.49 -8.64
C VAL A 391 15.95 -31.61 -7.89
N LEU A 392 15.62 -31.14 -6.67
CA LEU A 392 16.54 -30.38 -5.82
C LEU A 392 17.74 -31.19 -5.33
N GLU A 393 17.61 -32.51 -5.16
CA GLU A 393 18.72 -33.43 -4.86
C GLU A 393 19.57 -33.76 -6.11
N GLY A 394 19.11 -33.35 -7.30
CA GLY A 394 19.83 -33.52 -8.56
C GLY A 394 19.38 -34.71 -9.41
N TYR A 395 18.32 -35.40 -9.02
CA TYR A 395 17.72 -36.45 -9.85
C TYR A 395 17.03 -35.84 -11.08
N GLU A 396 17.09 -36.57 -12.20
CA GLU A 396 16.25 -36.29 -13.37
C GLU A 396 14.94 -37.05 -13.22
N VAL A 397 13.82 -36.32 -13.16
CA VAL A 397 12.50 -36.90 -12.94
C VAL A 397 11.69 -36.83 -14.23
N THR A 398 11.00 -37.93 -14.56
CA THR A 398 10.10 -37.99 -15.71
C THR A 398 8.69 -37.62 -15.26
N LEU A 399 8.07 -36.64 -15.93
CA LEU A 399 6.70 -36.22 -15.66
C LEU A 399 5.72 -36.91 -16.61
N PRO A 400 4.46 -37.12 -16.19
CA PRO A 400 3.40 -37.71 -17.02
C PRO A 400 2.88 -36.76 -18.11
N ARG A 401 3.78 -36.22 -18.93
CA ARG A 401 3.52 -35.29 -20.04
C ARG A 401 4.33 -35.68 -21.26
N TYR A 402 3.69 -35.75 -22.42
CA TYR A 402 4.38 -36.04 -23.68
C TYR A 402 4.85 -34.74 -24.34
N ASN A 403 6.01 -34.79 -24.99
CA ASN A 403 6.47 -33.76 -25.91
C ASN A 403 5.94 -34.02 -27.34
N LYS A 404 6.37 -33.19 -28.30
CA LYS A 404 5.90 -33.26 -29.70
C LYS A 404 6.31 -34.54 -30.42
N ASP A 405 7.41 -35.15 -29.99
CA ASP A 405 7.97 -36.41 -30.50
C ASP A 405 7.42 -37.65 -29.79
N GLY A 406 6.49 -37.49 -28.84
CA GLY A 406 5.83 -38.60 -28.15
C GLY A 406 6.66 -39.24 -27.02
N SER A 407 7.80 -38.64 -26.65
CA SER A 407 8.57 -39.04 -25.48
C SER A 407 8.12 -38.25 -24.24
N MET A 408 8.34 -38.83 -23.06
CA MET A 408 7.94 -38.21 -21.79
C MET A 408 8.89 -37.09 -21.42
N ILE A 409 8.33 -36.00 -20.92
CA ILE A 409 9.06 -34.81 -20.53
C ILE A 409 9.85 -35.07 -19.24
N LYS A 410 11.09 -34.59 -19.25
CA LYS A 410 12.02 -34.66 -18.12
C LYS A 410 12.15 -33.30 -17.43
N TRP A 411 12.30 -33.35 -16.11
CA TRP A 411 12.60 -32.22 -15.26
C TRP A 411 13.90 -32.48 -14.51
N SER A 412 14.86 -31.56 -14.63
CA SER A 412 16.10 -31.62 -13.85
C SER A 412 16.69 -30.22 -13.64
N LYS A 413 17.86 -30.15 -13.02
CA LYS A 413 18.66 -28.92 -12.92
C LYS A 413 19.41 -28.60 -14.23
N ASN A 414 19.43 -29.50 -15.21
CA ASN A 414 20.11 -29.26 -16.49
C ASN A 414 19.38 -28.15 -17.28
N LYS A 415 20.13 -27.23 -17.89
CA LYS A 415 19.57 -26.14 -18.71
C LYS A 415 18.80 -26.63 -19.93
N ASP A 416 19.16 -27.80 -20.44
CA ASP A 416 18.54 -28.40 -21.63
C ASP A 416 17.31 -29.27 -21.30
N SER A 417 16.96 -29.41 -20.02
CA SER A 417 15.73 -30.11 -19.63
C SER A 417 14.48 -29.27 -19.96
N PHE A 418 13.38 -29.94 -20.30
CA PHE A 418 12.16 -29.26 -20.74
C PHE A 418 11.61 -28.31 -19.66
N TYR A 419 11.57 -28.79 -18.41
CA TYR A 419 11.43 -27.94 -17.24
C TYR A 419 12.79 -27.81 -16.58
N HIS A 420 13.34 -26.60 -16.57
CA HIS A 420 14.58 -26.29 -15.88
C HIS A 420 14.26 -25.71 -14.50
N PHE A 421 14.89 -26.27 -13.46
CA PHE A 421 14.80 -25.69 -12.11
C PHE A 421 15.37 -24.27 -12.07
N ASN A 422 14.56 -23.28 -11.67
CA ASN A 422 15.00 -21.89 -11.48
C ASN A 422 15.28 -21.62 -9.99
N PRO A 423 16.53 -21.30 -9.58
CA PRO A 423 16.87 -21.02 -8.19
C PRO A 423 16.23 -19.75 -7.62
N ASN A 424 15.65 -18.88 -8.46
CA ASN A 424 14.93 -17.69 -8.02
C ASN A 424 13.45 -17.95 -7.72
N TRP A 425 12.94 -19.15 -8.02
CA TRP A 425 11.56 -19.55 -7.73
C TRP A 425 11.42 -20.02 -6.28
N HIS A 426 10.39 -19.54 -5.59
CA HIS A 426 10.12 -19.90 -4.20
C HIS A 426 8.64 -20.19 -3.95
N ILE A 427 8.38 -21.07 -2.98
CA ILE A 427 7.05 -21.41 -2.45
C ILE A 427 6.99 -20.87 -1.03
N VAL A 428 6.05 -19.97 -0.77
CA VAL A 428 5.77 -19.41 0.56
C VAL A 428 4.55 -20.12 1.14
N GLY A 429 4.77 -21.01 2.12
CA GLY A 429 3.70 -21.67 2.85
C GLY A 429 3.37 -20.92 4.14
N ILE A 430 2.13 -20.47 4.31
CA ILE A 430 1.65 -19.88 5.56
C ILE A 430 1.10 -21.00 6.43
N THR A 431 1.66 -21.15 7.63
CA THR A 431 1.25 -22.17 8.58
C THR A 431 0.86 -21.55 9.91
N TYR A 432 -0.14 -22.17 10.53
CA TYR A 432 -0.65 -21.84 11.85
C TYR A 432 -0.27 -22.91 12.90
N ASP A 433 0.56 -23.89 12.51
CA ASP A 433 1.13 -24.87 13.42
C ASP A 433 2.31 -24.25 14.18
N SER A 434 2.55 -24.66 15.43
CA SER A 434 3.73 -24.24 16.20
C SER A 434 5.02 -24.81 15.61
N ILE A 435 6.16 -24.22 15.98
CA ILE A 435 7.49 -24.67 15.50
C ILE A 435 7.74 -26.13 15.90
N GLU A 436 7.34 -26.54 17.11
CA GLU A 436 7.47 -27.91 17.59
C GLU A 436 6.65 -28.87 16.73
N LYS A 437 5.41 -28.49 16.42
CA LYS A 437 4.52 -29.30 15.58
C LYS A 437 5.04 -29.43 14.16
N ILE A 438 5.62 -28.36 13.59
CA ILE A 438 6.27 -28.37 12.27
C ILE A 438 7.45 -29.35 12.27
N LYS A 439 8.32 -29.31 13.29
CA LYS A 439 9.48 -30.20 13.43
C LYS A 439 9.08 -31.68 13.55
N GLN A 440 7.95 -31.97 14.18
CA GLN A 440 7.44 -33.34 14.33
C GLN A 440 6.70 -33.84 13.09
N LYS A 441 5.98 -32.95 12.41
CA LYS A 441 5.07 -33.31 11.31
C LYS A 441 5.77 -33.50 9.97
N TYR A 442 6.78 -32.69 9.67
CA TYR A 442 7.41 -32.69 8.36
C TYR A 442 8.74 -33.45 8.36
N SER A 443 9.01 -34.14 7.25
CA SER A 443 10.22 -34.95 7.09
C SER A 443 11.50 -34.09 7.14
N SER A 444 12.60 -34.69 7.59
CA SER A 444 13.92 -34.03 7.60
C SER A 444 14.35 -33.61 6.20
N GLN A 445 13.95 -34.37 5.17
CA GLN A 445 14.23 -34.06 3.76
C GLN A 445 13.48 -32.80 3.30
N PHE A 446 12.20 -32.64 3.66
CA PHE A 446 11.46 -31.40 3.38
C PHE A 446 12.06 -30.21 4.15
N LEU A 447 12.36 -30.39 5.43
CA LEU A 447 12.93 -29.35 6.28
C LEU A 447 14.34 -28.91 5.84
N LYS A 448 15.12 -29.79 5.19
CA LYS A 448 16.42 -29.45 4.59
C LYS A 448 16.30 -28.28 3.60
N TYR A 449 15.25 -28.27 2.79
CA TYR A 449 14.99 -27.26 1.75
C TYR A 449 14.04 -26.14 2.19
N THR A 450 13.70 -26.09 3.47
CA THR A 450 12.73 -25.14 4.03
C THR A 450 13.39 -24.13 4.94
N ARG A 451 13.09 -22.85 4.72
CA ARG A 451 13.39 -21.77 5.66
C ARG A 451 12.15 -21.52 6.52
N ILE A 452 12.26 -21.75 7.83
CA ILE A 452 11.20 -21.44 8.79
C ILE A 452 11.39 -20.00 9.28
N VAL A 453 10.33 -19.21 9.19
CA VAL A 453 10.29 -17.80 9.56
C VAL A 453 9.11 -17.56 10.49
N LYS A 454 9.36 -17.07 11.70
CA LYS A 454 8.31 -16.67 12.63
C LYS A 454 7.91 -15.22 12.37
N VAL A 455 6.60 -14.94 12.31
CA VAL A 455 6.08 -13.58 12.23
C VAL A 455 5.99 -12.99 13.63
N ASN A 456 6.59 -11.82 13.84
CA ASN A 456 6.60 -11.11 15.13
C ASN A 456 5.35 -10.24 15.25
N HIS A 457 4.65 -10.39 16.38
CA HIS A 457 3.36 -9.73 16.68
C HIS A 457 3.48 -8.59 17.71
N ASP A 458 4.66 -7.97 17.82
CA ASP A 458 4.92 -6.89 18.80
C ASP A 458 4.48 -5.51 18.30
#